data_AF-A0A0Q6W7N6-F1
#
_entry.id   AF-A0A0Q6W7N6-F1
#
_cell.length_a   1.000
_cell.length_b   1.000
_cell.length_c   1.000
_cell.angle_alpha   90.00
_cell.angle_beta   90.00
_cell.angle_gamma   90.00
#
_symmetry.space_group_name_H-M   'P 1'
#
loop_
_entity.id
_entity.type
_entity.pdbx_description
1 polymer ?
#
loop_
_entity_poly.entity_id
_entity_poly.type
_entity_poly.pdbx_seq_one_letter_code
_entity_poly.pdbx_strand_id
1 'polypeptide(L)'
;MIDAADVYESTKAAFLDALAAQPKTARMMRIDPFDAEDEDGQTLKVIGVYDDEHDMRFIVIDDTREDGEIYPVAYRTLYKKGTGTTRPNM
;
A
#
# COMPACT_ATOMS: atom_id res chain seq x y z
N MET A 1 16.87 -39.05 28.81
CA MET A 1 17.62 -37.78 28.95
C MET A 1 17.09 -36.92 27.82
N ILE A 2 16.38 -35.84 28.13
CA ILE A 2 15.82 -34.96 27.08
C ILE A 2 17.01 -34.22 26.46
N ASP A 3 17.19 -34.36 25.15
CA ASP A 3 18.27 -33.69 24.44
C ASP A 3 18.03 -32.18 24.48
N ALA A 4 19.03 -31.43 24.95
CA ALA A 4 18.95 -29.98 25.00
C ALA A 4 18.78 -29.38 23.60
N ALA A 5 19.23 -30.08 22.56
CA ALA A 5 19.01 -29.71 21.17
C ALA A 5 17.52 -29.79 20.77
N ASP A 6 16.82 -30.85 21.19
CA ASP A 6 15.39 -31.05 20.90
C ASP A 6 14.51 -30.01 21.62
N VAL A 7 14.88 -29.64 22.85
CA VAL A 7 14.20 -28.57 23.60
C VAL A 7 14.44 -27.21 22.95
N TYR A 8 15.66 -26.96 22.49
CA TYR A 8 15.99 -25.71 21.82
C TYR A 8 15.21 -25.56 20.50
N GLU A 9 15.20 -26.58 19.64
CA GLU A 9 14.51 -26.52 18.35
C GLU A 9 12.99 -26.43 18.53
N SER A 10 12.39 -27.14 19.48
CA SER A 10 10.96 -27.03 19.76
C SER A 10 10.56 -25.65 20.31
N THR A 11 11.37 -25.07 21.20
CA THR A 11 11.11 -23.72 21.75
C THR A 11 11.28 -22.65 20.69
N LYS A 12 12.30 -22.78 19.83
CA LYS A 12 12.56 -21.88 18.70
C LYS A 12 11.43 -21.94 17.67
N ALA A 13 10.94 -23.12 17.33
CA ALA A 13 9.81 -23.30 16.42
C ALA A 13 8.54 -22.62 16.97
N ALA A 14 8.20 -22.86 18.24
CA ALA A 14 7.05 -22.23 18.89
C ALA A 14 7.17 -20.69 18.93
N PHE A 15 8.37 -20.15 19.16
CA PHE A 15 8.62 -18.71 19.17
C PHE A 15 8.49 -18.08 17.78
N LEU A 16 9.06 -18.71 16.75
CA LEU A 16 8.96 -18.22 15.37
C LEU A 16 7.53 -18.26 14.84
N ASP A 17 6.77 -19.30 15.20
CA ASP A 17 5.36 -19.41 14.82
C ASP A 17 4.50 -18.32 15.51
N ALA A 18 4.75 -18.06 16.80
CA ALA A 18 4.12 -16.95 17.52
C ALA A 18 4.49 -15.56 16.95
N LEU A 19 5.73 -15.39 16.47
CA LEU A 19 6.18 -14.16 15.82
C LEU A 19 5.57 -13.99 14.43
N ALA A 20 5.45 -15.08 13.66
CA ALA A 20 4.79 -15.07 12.36
C ALA A 20 3.28 -14.83 12.46
N ALA A 21 2.67 -15.23 13.57
CA ALA A 21 1.26 -14.98 13.88
C ALA A 21 0.99 -13.53 14.34
N GLN A 22 2.00 -12.67 14.52
CA GLN A 22 1.74 -11.26 14.76
C GLN A 22 1.28 -10.60 13.44
N PRO A 23 0.09 -9.98 13.43
CA PRO A 23 -0.35 -9.22 12.27
C PRO A 23 0.69 -8.13 11.96
N LYS A 24 1.22 -8.13 10.74
CA LYS A 24 2.09 -7.05 10.26
C LYS A 24 1.25 -5.79 10.28
N THR A 25 1.53 -4.94 11.27
CA THR A 25 0.83 -3.69 11.46
C THR A 25 0.83 -2.90 10.15
N ALA A 26 -0.34 -2.45 9.72
CA ALA A 26 -0.48 -1.67 8.50
C ALA A 26 0.48 -0.47 8.54
N ARG A 27 1.23 -0.28 7.45
CA ARG A 27 2.23 0.76 7.31
C ARG A 27 1.69 1.83 6.38
N MET A 28 1.61 3.07 6.88
CA MET A 28 1.41 4.22 6.01
C MET A 28 2.74 4.91 5.74
N MET A 29 3.02 5.14 4.47
CA MET A 29 4.18 5.87 4.01
C MET A 29 3.71 7.13 3.29
N ARG A 30 4.22 8.28 3.74
CA ARG A 30 4.07 9.54 3.00
C ARG A 30 5.01 9.51 1.80
N ILE A 31 4.52 9.97 0.66
CA ILE A 31 5.31 10.14 -0.56
C ILE A 31 5.24 11.60 -1.03
N ASP A 32 6.07 11.97 -1.99
CA ASP A 32 5.91 13.25 -2.69
C ASP A 32 4.62 13.22 -3.51
N PRO A 33 3.72 14.20 -3.34
CA PRO A 33 2.43 14.16 -4.02
C PRO A 33 2.57 14.25 -5.53
N PHE A 34 1.75 13.49 -6.25
CA PHE A 34 1.70 13.53 -7.71
C PHE A 34 0.27 13.28 -8.22
N ASP A 35 0.01 13.70 -9.46
CA ASP A 35 -1.28 13.51 -10.09
C ASP A 35 -1.33 12.15 -10.81
N ALA A 36 -2.42 11.42 -10.57
CA ALA A 36 -2.75 10.16 -11.22
C ALA A 36 -4.17 10.22 -11.79
N GLU A 37 -4.53 9.24 -12.61
CA GLU A 37 -5.87 9.06 -13.13
C GLU A 37 -6.44 7.74 -12.61
N ASP A 38 -7.73 7.72 -12.26
CA ASP A 38 -8.44 6.49 -11.94
C ASP A 38 -8.95 5.78 -13.21
N GLU A 39 -9.77 4.74 -13.03
CA GLU A 39 -10.34 3.96 -14.12
C GLU A 39 -11.37 4.76 -14.95
N ASP A 40 -11.95 5.82 -14.38
CA ASP A 40 -12.91 6.70 -15.04
C ASP A 40 -12.23 7.91 -15.72
N GLY A 41 -10.90 8.01 -15.62
CA GLY A 41 -10.11 9.11 -16.16
C GLY A 41 -10.15 10.39 -15.31
N GLN A 42 -10.66 10.31 -14.07
CA GLN A 42 -10.67 11.41 -13.14
C GLN A 42 -9.26 11.62 -12.59
N THR A 43 -8.81 12.88 -12.57
CA THR A 43 -7.49 13.21 -12.01
C THR A 43 -7.59 13.26 -10.50
N LEU A 44 -6.75 12.46 -9.83
CA LEU A 44 -6.67 12.33 -8.37
C LEU A 44 -5.26 12.65 -7.91
N LYS A 45 -5.14 13.27 -6.73
CA LYS A 45 -3.83 13.60 -6.15
C LYS A 45 -3.39 12.52 -5.17
N VAL A 46 -2.35 11.78 -5.51
CA VAL A 46 -1.76 10.75 -4.65
C VAL A 46 -0.87 11.41 -3.60
N ILE A 47 -1.02 11.04 -2.33
CA ILE A 47 -0.27 11.62 -1.20
C ILE A 47 0.46 10.59 -0.33
N GLY A 48 0.14 9.30 -0.50
CA GLY A 48 0.72 8.25 0.32
C GLY A 48 0.48 6.86 -0.23
N VAL A 49 1.10 5.90 0.44
CA VAL A 49 0.88 4.47 0.23
C VAL A 49 0.51 3.87 1.58
N TYR A 50 -0.51 3.02 1.56
CA TYR A 50 -0.94 2.18 2.66
C TYR A 50 -0.61 0.73 2.29
N ASP A 51 0.17 0.06 3.12
CA ASP A 51 0.63 -1.31 2.92
C ASP A 51 0.18 -2.16 4.11
N ASP A 52 -0.68 -3.14 3.86
CA ASP A 52 -1.11 -4.12 4.86
C ASP A 52 -0.77 -5.56 4.44
N GLU A 53 -1.16 -6.53 5.27
CA GLU A 53 -0.87 -7.95 5.03
C GLU A 53 -1.51 -8.52 3.77
N HIS A 54 -2.56 -7.88 3.28
CA HIS A 54 -3.34 -8.36 2.15
C HIS A 54 -2.99 -7.63 0.87
N ASP A 55 -2.79 -6.32 0.93
CA ASP A 55 -2.67 -5.50 -0.27
C ASP A 55 -2.02 -4.13 -0.04
N MET A 56 -1.40 -3.62 -1.10
CA MET A 56 -0.85 -2.26 -1.15
C MET A 56 -1.85 -1.35 -1.85
N ARG A 57 -2.14 -0.19 -1.25
CA ARG A 57 -3.07 0.81 -1.77
C ARG A 57 -2.45 2.19 -1.77
N PHE A 58 -2.90 3.03 -2.70
CA PHE A 58 -2.53 4.43 -2.77
C PHE A 58 -3.53 5.27 -1.98
N ILE A 59 -3.04 6.22 -1.20
CA ILE A 59 -3.88 7.21 -0.55
C ILE A 59 -3.97 8.42 -1.47
N VAL A 60 -5.19 8.74 -1.91
CA VAL A 60 -5.49 9.88 -2.76
C VAL A 60 -6.35 10.88 -2.03
N ILE A 61 -6.25 12.13 -2.47
CA ILE A 61 -7.19 13.18 -2.13
C ILE A 61 -8.22 13.23 -3.27
N ASP A 62 -9.47 12.91 -2.93
CA ASP A 62 -10.62 13.06 -3.82
C ASP A 62 -11.35 14.37 -3.47
N ASP A 63 -11.34 15.31 -4.42
CA ASP A 63 -11.98 16.62 -4.32
C ASP A 63 -13.30 16.71 -5.09
N THR A 64 -13.81 15.56 -5.58
CA THR A 64 -14.94 15.52 -6.52
C THR A 64 -16.27 15.23 -5.87
N ARG A 65 -16.28 15.13 -4.53
CA ARG A 65 -17.52 15.00 -3.75
C ARG A 65 -18.31 16.30 -3.80
N GLU A 66 -19.62 16.19 -4.03
CA GLU A 66 -20.55 17.31 -4.25
C GLU A 66 -20.57 18.34 -3.10
N ASP A 67 -20.15 17.93 -1.90
CA ASP A 67 -20.19 18.76 -0.69
C ASP A 67 -18.92 19.63 -0.50
N GLY A 68 -17.93 19.52 -1.39
CA GLY A 68 -16.65 20.22 -1.27
C GLY A 68 -15.76 19.72 -0.11
N GLU A 69 -16.15 18.62 0.53
CA GLU A 69 -15.35 17.98 1.57
C GLU A 69 -14.25 17.11 0.96
N ILE A 70 -13.04 17.26 1.50
CA ILE A 70 -11.85 16.60 1.01
C ILE A 70 -11.43 15.51 1.98
N TYR A 71 -11.48 14.24 1.53
CA TYR A 71 -11.09 13.10 2.36
C TYR A 71 -9.97 12.26 1.71
N PRO A 72 -9.07 11.69 2.53
CA PRO A 72 -8.14 10.68 2.04
C PRO A 72 -8.90 9.38 1.75
N VAL A 73 -8.73 8.83 0.55
CA VAL A 73 -9.35 7.57 0.11
C VAL A 73 -8.27 6.60 -0.36
N ALA A 74 -8.44 5.31 -0.07
CA ALA A 74 -7.50 4.27 -0.48
C ALA A 74 -7.91 3.65 -1.83
N TYR A 75 -7.09 3.85 -2.87
CA TYR A 75 -7.27 3.31 -4.22
C TYR A 75 -6.31 2.15 -4.48
N ARG A 76 -6.79 1.13 -5.20
CA ARG A 76 -5.97 -0.03 -5.63
C ARG A 76 -5.27 0.23 -6.94
N THR A 77 -6.05 0.68 -7.94
CA THR A 77 -5.57 0.90 -9.30
C THR A 77 -5.55 2.40 -9.57
N LEU A 78 -4.38 2.90 -9.96
CA LEU A 78 -4.20 4.27 -10.45
C LEU A 78 -3.23 4.24 -11.62
N TYR A 79 -3.50 5.06 -12.63
CA TYR A 79 -2.65 5.23 -13.78
C TYR A 79 -1.85 6.51 -13.62
N LYS A 80 -0.52 6.39 -13.65
CA LYS A 80 0.32 7.58 -13.72
C LYS A 80 0.00 8.29 -15.03
N LYS A 81 -0.38 9.56 -14.94
CA LYS A 81 -0.54 10.40 -16.12
C LYS A 81 0.80 10.43 -16.85
N GLY A 82 0.86 9.76 -17.99
CA GLY A 82 2.08 9.71 -18.78
C GLY A 82 2.42 11.13 -19.22
N THR A 83 3.70 11.50 -19.15
CA THR A 83 4.22 12.54 -20.05
C THR A 83 4.14 11.96 -21.45
N GLY A 84 2.94 12.00 -22.04
CA GLY A 84 2.74 11.68 -23.44
C GLY A 84 3.50 12.71 -24.26
N THR A 85 4.81 12.51 -24.42
CA THR A 85 5.50 12.93 -25.62
C THR A 85 4.83 12.12 -26.72
N THR A 86 3.77 12.69 -27.28
CA THR A 86 3.27 12.32 -28.61
C THR A 86 4.50 12.37 -29.50
N ARG A 87 5.08 11.21 -29.82
CA ARG A 87 6.09 11.15 -30.87
C ARG A 87 5.36 11.64 -32.12
N PRO A 88 5.78 12.75 -32.75
CA PRO A 88 5.24 13.06 -34.06
C PRO A 88 5.59 11.87 -34.94
N ASN A 89 4.59 11.32 -35.63
CA ASN A 89 4.82 10.32 -36.66
C ASN A 89 5.97 10.82 -37.56
N MET A 90 7.05 10.05 -37.62
CA MET A 90 8.13 10.19 -38.59
C MET A 90 8.11 8.96 -39.48
#